data_AF-A0A2J6XX34-F1
#
_entry.id   AF-A0A2J6XX34-F1
#
_cell.length_a   1.000
_cell.length_b   1.000
_cell.length_c   1.000
_cell.angle_alpha   90.00
_cell.angle_beta   90.00
_cell.angle_gamma   90.00
#
_symmetry.space_group_name_H-M   'P 1'
#
loop_
_entity.id
_entity.type
_entity.pdbx_description
1 polymer ?
#
loop_
_entity_poly.entity_id
_entity_poly.type
_entity_poly.pdbx_seq_one_letter_code
_entity_poly.pdbx_strand_id
1 'polypeptide(L)' 'MKIGDFKIIYSNDELVFLNKDGGFLFSLGYKGDIEKLQEAINEPQKIRLVFSLFPFGFSIWDLSKGEKIGNIIIRLWR' A
#
# COMPACT_ATOMS: atom_id res chain seq x y z
N MET A 1 -4.30 -8.37 4.73
CA MET A 1 -2.85 -8.43 5.07
C MET A 1 -2.64 -8.02 6.53
N LYS A 2 -1.53 -8.39 7.17
CA LYS A 2 -1.17 -7.96 8.54
C LYS A 2 0.24 -7.39 8.56
N ILE A 3 0.46 -6.29 9.29
CA ILE A 3 1.79 -5.73 9.58
C ILE A 3 1.83 -5.43 11.08
N GLY A 4 2.63 -6.19 11.84
CA GLY A 4 2.58 -6.14 13.32
C GLY A 4 1.17 -6.44 13.85
N ASP A 5 0.65 -5.57 14.73
CA ASP A 5 -0.69 -5.67 15.30
C ASP A 5 -1.80 -5.06 14.41
N PHE A 6 -1.45 -4.51 13.25
CA PHE A 6 -2.40 -3.85 12.35
C PHE A 6 -2.98 -4.81 11.33
N LYS A 7 -4.29 -4.67 11.08
CA LYS A 7 -4.99 -5.37 10.00
C LYS A 7 -5.19 -4.39 8.84
N ILE A 8 -4.80 -4.80 7.63
CA ILE A 8 -4.95 -4.00 6.41
C ILE A 8 -5.95 -4.68 5.49
N ILE A 9 -6.99 -3.95 5.09
CA ILE A 9 -7.99 -4.39 4.10
C ILE A 9 -7.95 -3.48 2.89
N TYR A 10 -8.28 -4.02 1.72
CA TYR A 10 -8.46 -3.24 0.49
C TYR A 10 -9.94 -3.08 0.21
N SER A 11 -10.42 -1.85 0.09
CA SER A 11 -11.83 -1.53 -0.21
C SER A 11 -11.91 -0.16 -0.88
N ASN A 12 -12.76 -0.02 -1.91
CA ASN A 12 -12.99 1.25 -2.62
C ASN A 12 -11.71 1.96 -3.10
N ASP A 13 -10.75 1.20 -3.65
CA ASP A 13 -9.44 1.71 -4.07
C ASP A 13 -8.62 2.34 -2.94
N GLU A 14 -8.86 1.92 -1.70
CA GLU A 14 -8.14 2.34 -0.51
C GLU A 14 -7.58 1.14 0.27
N LEU A 15 -6.37 1.31 0.80
CA LEU A 15 -5.80 0.49 1.85
C LEU A 15 -6.26 1.07 3.20
N VAL A 16 -7.14 0.34 3.88
CA VAL A 16 -7.68 0.74 5.18
C VAL A 16 -6.92 0.02 6.28
N PHE A 17 -6.36 0.79 7.21
CA PHE A 17 -5.59 0.32 8.34
C PHE A 17 -6.49 0.29 9.58
N LEU A 18 -6.60 -0.89 10.17
CA LEU A 18 -7.41 -1.17 11.36
C LEU A 18 -6.50 -1.59 12.51
N ASN A 19 -6.90 -1.25 13.74
CA ASN A 19 -6.27 -1.78 14.95
C ASN A 19 -6.68 -3.26 15.18
N LYS A 20 -6.09 -3.88 16.22
CA LYS A 20 -6.35 -5.28 16.60
C LYS A 20 -7.83 -5.60 16.92
N ASP A 21 -8.59 -4.58 17.34
CA ASP A 21 -10.00 -4.68 17.73
C ASP A 21 -10.95 -4.34 16.56
N GLY A 22 -10.41 -4.07 15.37
CA GLY A 22 -11.18 -3.71 14.17
C GLY A 22 -11.55 -2.22 14.07
N GLY A 23 -11.09 -1.39 15.00
CA GLY A 23 -11.25 0.06 14.94
C GLY A 23 -10.44 0.69 13.81
N PHE A 24 -11.06 1.61 13.08
CA PHE A 24 -10.43 2.38 12.00
C PHE A 24 -9.32 3.29 12.53
N LEU A 25 -8.18 3.32 11.82
CA LEU A 25 -7.08 4.25 12.10
C LEU A 25 -6.97 5.30 10.99
N PHE A 26 -6.70 4.87 9.76
CA PHE A 26 -6.59 5.74 8.59
C PHE A 26 -6.75 4.91 7.30
N SER A 27 -6.96 5.58 6.17
CA SER A 27 -6.91 4.96 4.85
C SER A 27 -5.97 5.71 3.91
N LEU A 28 -5.37 4.98 2.99
CA LEU A 28 -4.53 5.52 1.92
C LEU A 28 -5.10 5.07 0.59
N GLY A 29 -5.19 5.98 -0.38
CA GLY A 29 -5.56 5.59 -1.74
C GLY A 29 -4.53 4.61 -2.29
N TYR A 30 -4.96 3.59 -3.01
CA TYR A 30 -4.07 2.68 -3.71
C TYR A 30 -4.59 2.35 -5.09
N LYS A 31 -3.67 2.37 -6.07
CA LYS A 31 -3.96 1.95 -7.42
C LYS A 31 -2.85 1.04 -7.92
N GLY A 32 -3.16 -0.23 -8.14
CA GLY A 32 -2.21 -1.22 -8.60
C GLY A 32 -2.70 -2.64 -8.37
N ASP A 33 -1.78 -3.60 -8.51
CA ASP A 33 -2.03 -5.01 -8.28
C ASP A 33 -2.02 -5.29 -6.77
N ILE A 34 -3.13 -5.79 -6.23
CA ILE A 34 -3.27 -6.09 -4.81
C ILE A 34 -2.58 -7.39 -4.44
N GLU A 35 -2.62 -8.42 -5.28
CA GLU A 35 -2.00 -9.71 -5.00
C GLU A 35 -0.48 -9.55 -4.90
N LYS A 36 0.12 -8.87 -5.87
CA LYS A 36 1.54 -8.51 -5.83
C LYS A 36 1.90 -7.65 -4.62
N LEU A 37 1.02 -6.74 -4.20
CA LEU A 37 1.24 -5.96 -2.98
C LEU A 37 1.22 -6.85 -1.72
N GLN A 38 0.34 -7.84 -1.65
CA GLN A 38 0.30 -8.77 -0.50
C GLN A 38 1.56 -9.63 -0.44
N GLU A 39 1.99 -10.15 -1.59
CA GLU A 39 3.26 -10.88 -1.71
C GLU A 39 4.44 -10.03 -1.26
N ALA A 40 4.50 -8.79 -1.76
CA ALA A 40 5.59 -7.87 -1.47
C ALA A 40 5.66 -7.50 0.03
N ILE A 41 4.52 -7.27 0.69
CA ILE A 41 4.49 -6.96 2.13
C ILE A 41 5.05 -8.11 2.98
N ASN A 42 4.95 -9.36 2.53
CA ASN A 42 5.56 -10.50 3.22
C ASN A 42 7.09 -10.54 3.06
N GLU A 43 7.64 -9.82 2.08
CA GLU A 43 9.08 -9.73 1.80
C GLU A 43 9.52 -8.26 1.60
N PRO A 44 9.47 -7.43 2.66
CA PRO A 44 9.65 -5.98 2.55
C PRO A 44 11.01 -5.55 1.97
N GLN A 45 12.06 -6.35 2.14
CA GLN A 45 13.38 -6.12 1.56
C GLN A 45 13.41 -6.13 0.03
N LYS A 46 12.37 -6.70 -0.62
CA LYS A 46 12.21 -6.72 -2.07
C LYS A 46 11.42 -5.52 -2.60
N ILE A 47 11.01 -4.59 -1.74
CA ILE A 47 10.21 -3.43 -2.15
C ILE A 47 11.08 -2.18 -2.23
N ARG A 48 10.88 -1.41 -3.29
CA ARG A 48 11.33 -0.01 -3.36
C ARG A 48 10.13 0.93 -3.42
N LEU A 49 10.11 1.89 -2.50
CA LEU A 49 9.17 3.01 -2.53
C LEU A 49 9.84 4.21 -3.19
N VAL A 50 9.18 4.77 -4.19
CA VAL A 50 9.65 5.95 -4.92
C VAL A 50 8.61 7.05 -4.80
N PHE A 51 8.97 8.15 -4.16
CA PHE A 51 8.10 9.33 -4.10
C PHE A 51 7.87 9.89 -5.51
N SER A 52 6.61 10.22 -5.83
CA SER A 52 6.21 10.90 -7.05
C SER A 52 5.32 12.09 -6.72
N LEU A 53 5.54 13.19 -7.45
CA LEU A 53 4.65 14.36 -7.41
C LEU A 53 3.40 14.14 -8.28
N PHE A 54 3.45 13.24 -9.27
CA PHE A 54 2.34 12.94 -10.19
C PHE A 54 2.29 11.43 -10.54
N PRO A 55 1.27 10.67 -10.07
CA PRO A 55 0.31 11.04 -9.03
C PRO A 55 1.03 11.31 -7.69
N PHE A 56 0.52 12.26 -6.90
CA PHE A 56 1.12 12.63 -5.63
C PHE A 56 1.06 11.47 -4.63
N GLY A 57 2.22 10.93 -4.26
CA GLY A 57 2.33 9.78 -3.37
C GLY A 57 3.57 8.94 -3.62
N PHE A 58 3.46 7.62 -3.47
CA PHE A 58 4.58 6.69 -3.58
C PHE A 58 4.29 5.58 -4.59
N SER A 59 5.14 5.43 -5.60
CA SER A 59 5.17 4.24 -6.43
C SER A 59 5.83 3.08 -5.68
N ILE A 60 5.20 1.92 -5.70
CA ILE A 60 5.70 0.67 -5.12
C ILE A 60 6.28 -0.17 -6.25
N TRP A 61 7.53 -0.61 -6.11
CA TRP A 61 8.25 -1.44 -7.08
C TRP A 61 8.73 -2.75 -6.44
N ASP A 62 8.60 -3.85 -7.16
CA ASP A 62 9.24 -5.14 -6.85
C ASP A 62 10.66 -5.13 -7.43
N LEU A 63 11.66 -5.17 -6.56
CA LEU A 63 13.07 -5.20 -6.93
C LEU A 63 13.50 -6.53 -7.55
N SER A 64 12.80 -7.63 -7.25
CA SER A 64 13.14 -8.96 -7.76
C SER A 64 12.83 -9.06 -9.25
N LYS A 65 11.71 -8.47 -9.68
CA LYS A 65 11.21 -8.50 -11.05
C LYS A 65 11.48 -7.20 -11.82
N GLY A 66 11.86 -6.12 -11.12
CA GLY A 66 12.02 -4.80 -11.71
C GLY A 66 10.70 -4.17 -12.16
N GLU A 67 9.57 -4.63 -11.62
CA GLU A 67 8.23 -4.23 -12.04
C GLU A 67 7.57 -3.28 -11.04
N LYS A 68 6.76 -2.35 -11.56
CA LYS A 68 5.92 -1.50 -10.73
C LYS A 68 4.68 -2.29 -10.26
N ILE A 69 4.49 -2.37 -8.95
CA ILE A 69 3.34 -3.02 -8.31
C ILE A 69 2.12 -2.09 -8.31
N GLY A 70 2.32 -0.82 -7.96
CA GLY A 70 1.24 0.13 -7.81
C GLY A 70 1.67 1.50 -7.32
N ASN A 71 0.69 2.31 -6.92
CA ASN A 71 0.92 3.61 -6.29
C ASN A 71 0.07 3.71 -5.02
N ILE A 72 0.71 4.09 -3.92
CA ILE A 72 0.05 4.69 -2.78
C ILE A 72 -0.22 6.14 -3.14
N ILE A 73 -1.48 6.54 -3.15
CA ILE A 73 -1.94 7.88 -3.50
C ILE A 73 -2.26 8.59 -2.19
N ILE A 74 -1.55 9.70 -1.94
CA ILE A 74 -1.83 10.58 -0.81
C ILE A 74 -2.78 11.65 -1.32
N ARG A 75 -4.05 11.59 -0.89
CA ARG A 75 -5.02 12.65 -1.18
C ARG A 75 -4.80 13.78 -0.18
N LEU A 76 -4.38 14.95 -0.70
CA LEU A 76 -4.17 16.16 0.11
C LEU A 76 -5.50 16.88 0.45
N TRP A 77 -6.59 16.49 -0.21
CA TRP A 77 -7.94 17.01 -0.04
C TRP A 77 -8.96 15.91 -0.37
N ARG A 78 -10.11 15.94 0.31
CA ARG A 78 -11.21 14.99 0.14
C ARG A 78 -12.03 15.29 -1.10
#